data_AF-A0A7K0LHQ5-F1
#
_entry.id   AF-A0A7K0LHQ5-F1
#
_cell.length_a   1.000
_cell.length_b   1.000
_cell.length_c   1.000
_cell.angle_alpha   90.00
_cell.angle_beta   90.00
_cell.angle_gamma   90.00
#
_symmetry.space_group_name_H-M   'P 1'
#
loop_
_entity.id
_entity.type
_entity.pdbx_description
1 polymer ?
#
loop_
_entity_poly.entity_id
_entity_poly.type
_entity_poly.pdbx_seq_one_letter_code
_entity_poly.pdbx_strand_id
1 'polypeptide(L)'
;MALGPGSLAAVARRSTFVNLARNALRPSYLPVMLRKIKARLRPPNRDEALAWASEHAESVEIFGESLNPGLWAEANHWADEFEPQAQSILSTIGVPLGGGGHHRLLYFLTRLTTPETVLETGVAAGWSSAAVLTALATNGSGSLWSSDFPYFRLENPERYVGCVVPDALREGWNLYLKGDRSNLAEILPRCGPISLFHYDSDKSYDGRTFAMDAVATHLTPECVIVCDDIDDNTWFRDWVLKRGGAYRVFERGGKYVGLVGL
;
A
#
# COMPACT_ATOMS: atom_id res chain seq x y z
N MET A 1 10.68 31.52 -24.47
CA MET A 1 10.80 32.28 -23.21
C MET A 1 10.70 31.26 -22.07
N ALA A 2 11.83 30.85 -21.49
CA ALA A 2 11.82 29.88 -20.39
C ALA A 2 11.25 30.55 -19.14
N LEU A 3 10.18 29.98 -18.58
CA LEU A 3 9.57 30.47 -17.36
C LEU A 3 10.55 30.26 -16.19
N GLY A 4 10.84 31.33 -15.44
CA GLY A 4 11.72 31.24 -14.27
C GLY A 4 11.17 30.31 -13.17
N PRO A 5 12.01 29.85 -12.22
CA PRO A 5 11.62 28.86 -11.21
C PRO A 5 10.39 29.26 -10.36
N GLY A 6 10.21 30.56 -10.08
CA GLY A 6 9.01 31.08 -9.40
C GLY A 6 7.72 31.02 -10.22
N SER A 7 7.83 31.09 -11.56
CA SER A 7 6.71 30.95 -12.49
C SER A 7 6.26 29.50 -12.62
N LEU A 8 7.21 28.54 -12.65
CA LEU A 8 6.90 27.11 -12.72
C LEU A 8 6.15 26.63 -11.47
N ALA A 9 6.57 27.08 -10.29
CA ALA A 9 5.88 26.77 -9.03
C ALA A 9 4.45 27.36 -8.97
N ALA A 10 4.24 28.56 -9.50
CA ALA A 10 2.91 29.19 -9.56
C ALA A 10 1.98 28.45 -10.54
N VAL A 11 2.50 28.02 -11.70
CA VAL A 11 1.75 27.23 -12.69
C VAL A 11 1.38 25.86 -12.12
N ALA A 12 2.31 25.16 -11.44
CA ALA A 12 2.05 23.88 -10.78
C ALA A 12 1.04 23.98 -9.63
N ARG A 13 1.05 25.09 -8.86
CA ARG A 13 0.04 25.34 -7.82
C ARG A 13 -1.34 25.62 -8.43
N ARG A 14 -1.39 26.37 -9.53
CA ARG A 14 -2.64 26.67 -10.24
C ARG A 14 -3.26 25.42 -10.85
N SER A 15 -2.46 24.55 -11.48
CA SER A 15 -2.95 23.28 -12.03
C SER A 15 -3.45 22.33 -10.93
N THR A 16 -2.76 22.26 -9.79
CA THR A 16 -3.20 21.48 -8.63
C THR A 16 -4.56 21.95 -8.09
N PHE A 17 -4.78 23.26 -7.98
CA PHE A 17 -6.06 23.81 -7.50
C PHE A 17 -7.21 23.51 -8.48
N VAL A 18 -6.96 23.66 -9.78
CA VAL A 18 -7.94 23.33 -10.83
C VAL A 18 -8.29 21.84 -10.79
N ASN A 19 -7.31 20.95 -10.67
CA ASN A 19 -7.53 19.52 -10.57
C ASN A 19 -8.29 19.13 -9.30
N LEU A 20 -7.96 19.77 -8.17
CA LEU A 20 -8.65 19.57 -6.90
C LEU A 20 -10.14 19.94 -7.02
N ALA A 21 -10.45 21.12 -7.57
CA ALA A 21 -11.82 21.57 -7.78
C ALA A 21 -12.56 20.63 -8.75
N ARG A 22 -11.95 20.26 -9.87
CA ARG A 22 -12.51 19.35 -10.86
C ARG A 22 -12.85 17.98 -10.26
N ASN A 23 -11.92 17.38 -9.52
CA ASN A 23 -12.13 16.08 -8.89
C ASN A 23 -13.12 16.15 -7.72
N ALA A 24 -13.20 17.27 -6.99
CA ALA A 24 -14.20 17.47 -5.94
C ALA A 24 -15.65 17.49 -6.46
N LEU A 25 -15.87 17.82 -7.74
CA LEU A 25 -17.20 17.76 -8.36
C LEU A 25 -17.67 16.32 -8.64
N ARG A 26 -16.79 15.33 -8.53
CA ARG A 26 -17.13 13.92 -8.76
C ARG A 26 -17.77 13.34 -7.49
N PRO A 27 -19.01 12.81 -7.53
CA PRO A 27 -19.72 12.34 -6.34
C PRO A 27 -18.99 11.27 -5.53
N SER A 28 -18.21 10.40 -6.18
CA SER A 28 -17.41 9.37 -5.50
C SER A 28 -16.16 9.91 -4.80
N TYR A 29 -15.65 11.07 -5.22
CA TYR A 29 -14.41 11.65 -4.70
C TYR A 29 -14.66 12.55 -3.48
N LEU A 30 -15.71 13.38 -3.52
CA LEU A 30 -15.97 14.39 -2.50
C LEU A 30 -16.00 13.83 -1.07
N PRO A 31 -16.70 12.71 -0.75
CA PRO A 31 -16.71 12.17 0.60
C PRO A 31 -15.33 11.67 1.07
N VAL A 32 -14.49 11.18 0.15
CA VAL A 32 -13.13 10.73 0.46
C VAL A 32 -12.23 11.93 0.74
N MET A 33 -12.33 12.97 -0.09
CA MET A 33 -11.54 14.20 0.04
C MET A 33 -11.86 14.93 1.36
N LEU A 34 -13.14 15.07 1.72
CA LEU A 34 -13.55 15.71 2.98
C LEU A 34 -13.00 14.96 4.21
N ARG A 35 -13.00 13.62 4.19
CA ARG A 35 -12.40 12.82 5.27
C ARG A 35 -10.89 13.03 5.37
N LYS A 36 -10.18 13.05 4.24
CA LYS A 36 -8.73 13.32 4.23
C LYS A 36 -8.39 14.70 4.78
N ILE A 37 -9.23 15.71 4.58
CA ILE A 37 -9.07 17.03 5.20
C ILE A 37 -9.29 16.94 6.72
N LYS A 38 -10.38 16.31 7.16
CA LYS A 38 -10.68 16.13 8.59
C LYS A 38 -9.56 15.38 9.33
N ALA A 39 -9.01 14.34 8.72
CA ALA A 39 -7.93 13.55 9.29
C ALA A 39 -6.66 14.37 9.56
N ARG A 40 -6.33 15.31 8.67
CA ARG A 40 -5.16 16.20 8.81
C ARG A 40 -5.27 17.20 9.96
N LEU A 41 -6.48 17.42 10.49
CA LEU A 41 -6.72 18.33 11.61
C LEU A 41 -6.50 17.65 12.96
N ARG A 42 -6.32 16.33 13.01
CA ARG A 42 -6.04 15.62 14.26
C ARG A 42 -4.53 15.59 14.54
N PRO A 43 -4.10 15.85 15.78
CA PRO A 43 -2.69 15.73 16.14
C PRO A 43 -2.26 14.26 15.97
N PRO A 44 -1.19 13.99 15.21
CA PRO A 44 -0.67 12.64 15.11
C PRO A 44 0.15 12.35 16.37
N ASN A 45 -0.11 11.22 17.04
CA ASN A 45 0.77 10.68 18.09
C ASN A 45 2.02 10.05 17.44
N ARG A 46 2.66 10.79 16.53
CA ARG A 46 3.71 10.29 15.65
C ARG A 46 5.00 10.01 16.42
N ASP A 47 5.40 10.90 17.31
CA ASP A 47 6.64 10.74 18.07
C ASP A 47 6.60 9.49 18.96
N GLU A 48 5.43 9.24 19.58
CA GLU A 48 5.17 8.05 20.38
C GLU A 48 5.17 6.77 19.52
N ALA A 49 4.54 6.81 18.35
CA ALA A 49 4.51 5.69 17.41
C ALA A 49 5.89 5.37 16.85
N LEU A 50 6.68 6.40 16.51
CA LEU A 50 8.04 6.28 16.01
C LEU A 50 8.96 5.69 17.08
N ALA A 51 8.90 6.20 18.31
CA ALA A 51 9.67 5.67 19.43
C ALA A 51 9.37 4.18 19.65
N TRP A 52 8.08 3.83 19.73
CA TRP A 52 7.66 2.44 19.90
C TRP A 52 8.12 1.55 18.74
N ALA A 53 7.89 1.97 17.48
CA ALA A 53 8.27 1.17 16.31
C ALA A 53 9.79 0.95 16.25
N SER A 54 10.59 1.99 16.55
CA SER A 54 12.06 1.87 16.58
C SER A 54 12.58 0.93 17.65
N GLU A 55 11.94 0.88 18.82
CA GLU A 55 12.30 -0.02 19.92
C GLU A 55 12.02 -1.49 19.59
N HIS A 56 11.02 -1.76 18.74
CA HIS A 56 10.58 -3.11 18.38
C HIS A 56 11.11 -3.57 17.02
N ALA A 57 11.87 -2.73 16.34
CA ALA A 57 12.34 -3.01 14.99
C ALA A 57 13.39 -4.13 14.97
N GLU A 58 13.21 -5.06 14.05
CA GLU A 58 14.18 -6.10 13.72
C GLU A 58 14.56 -6.05 12.24
N SER A 59 15.62 -6.78 11.86
CA SER A 59 16.06 -6.86 10.47
C SER A 59 15.13 -7.78 9.67
N VAL A 60 14.55 -7.24 8.60
CA VAL A 60 13.74 -8.01 7.65
C VAL A 60 14.58 -9.04 6.91
N GLU A 61 15.87 -8.76 6.70
CA GLU A 61 16.82 -9.67 6.07
C GLU A 61 17.05 -10.90 6.93
N ILE A 62 17.39 -10.72 8.22
CA ILE A 62 17.57 -11.82 9.17
C ILE A 62 16.27 -12.63 9.29
N PHE A 63 15.12 -11.96 9.34
CA PHE A 63 13.82 -12.62 9.37
C PHE A 63 13.58 -13.48 8.12
N GLY A 64 13.72 -12.92 6.91
CA GLY A 64 13.52 -13.63 5.65
C GLY A 64 14.48 -14.80 5.48
N GLU A 65 15.77 -14.60 5.78
CA GLU A 65 16.78 -15.66 5.75
C GLU A 65 16.48 -16.77 6.76
N SER A 66 15.99 -16.43 7.96
CA SER A 66 15.65 -17.45 8.96
C SER A 66 14.47 -18.34 8.56
N LEU A 67 13.52 -17.81 7.77
CA LEU A 67 12.35 -18.56 7.31
C LEU A 67 12.65 -19.38 6.06
N ASN A 68 13.23 -18.75 5.04
CA ASN A 68 13.60 -19.43 3.80
C ASN A 68 14.68 -18.63 3.04
N PRO A 69 15.97 -18.99 3.18
CA PRO A 69 17.07 -18.28 2.52
C PRO A 69 16.94 -18.25 0.99
N GLY A 70 16.44 -19.34 0.39
CA GLY A 70 16.28 -19.46 -1.06
C GLY A 70 15.24 -18.48 -1.59
N LEU A 71 14.05 -18.44 -0.96
CA LEU A 71 13.00 -17.50 -1.35
C LEU A 71 13.36 -16.05 -1.02
N TRP A 72 14.12 -15.79 0.05
CA TRP A 72 14.60 -14.44 0.34
C TRP A 72 15.59 -13.95 -0.72
N ALA A 73 16.55 -14.78 -1.10
CA ALA A 73 17.47 -14.49 -2.20
C ALA A 73 16.71 -14.26 -3.53
N GLU A 74 15.66 -15.05 -3.79
CA GLU A 74 14.79 -14.87 -4.96
C GLU A 74 14.06 -13.52 -4.93
N ALA A 75 13.51 -13.12 -3.78
CA ALA A 75 12.84 -11.84 -3.60
C ALA A 75 13.80 -10.65 -3.78
N ASN A 76 15.05 -10.79 -3.30
CA ASN A 76 16.10 -9.80 -3.54
C ASN A 76 16.39 -9.65 -5.03
N HIS A 77 16.60 -10.77 -5.73
CA HIS A 77 16.88 -10.76 -7.16
C HIS A 77 15.75 -10.13 -7.97
N TRP A 78 14.49 -10.51 -7.68
CA TRP A 78 13.32 -9.90 -8.33
C TRP A 78 13.28 -8.38 -8.13
N ALA A 79 13.50 -7.91 -6.90
CA ALA A 79 13.47 -6.49 -6.59
C ALA A 79 14.58 -5.72 -7.30
N ASP A 80 15.79 -6.28 -7.38
CA ASP A 80 16.94 -5.69 -8.07
C ASP A 80 16.70 -5.52 -9.58
N GLU A 81 15.95 -6.44 -10.20
CA GLU A 81 15.54 -6.33 -11.61
C GLU A 81 14.38 -5.36 -11.82
N PHE A 82 13.41 -5.35 -10.91
CA PHE A 82 12.18 -4.57 -11.03
C PHE A 82 12.38 -3.08 -10.73
N GLU A 83 13.16 -2.75 -9.69
CA GLU A 83 13.31 -1.37 -9.19
C GLU A 83 13.81 -0.38 -10.27
N PRO A 84 14.84 -0.69 -11.08
CA PRO A 84 15.28 0.21 -12.15
C PRO A 84 14.23 0.42 -13.24
N GLN A 85 13.45 -0.61 -13.57
CA GLN A 85 12.40 -0.55 -14.58
C GLN A 85 11.26 0.35 -14.12
N ALA A 86 10.78 0.14 -12.90
CA ALA A 86 9.75 0.96 -12.27
C ALA A 86 10.19 2.43 -12.15
N GLN A 87 11.45 2.68 -11.75
CA GLN A 87 12.01 4.05 -11.71
C GLN A 87 12.04 4.71 -13.09
N SER A 88 12.43 3.98 -14.14
CA SER A 88 12.43 4.48 -15.51
C SER A 88 11.03 4.91 -15.96
N ILE A 89 10.00 4.09 -15.71
CA ILE A 89 8.60 4.40 -15.98
C ILE A 89 8.18 5.68 -15.23
N LEU A 90 8.44 5.75 -13.92
CA LEU A 90 8.05 6.90 -13.10
C LEU A 90 8.73 8.20 -13.54
N SER A 91 10.01 8.13 -13.93
CA SER A 91 10.75 9.29 -14.44
C SER A 91 10.13 9.84 -15.73
N THR A 92 9.57 8.97 -16.57
CA THR A 92 8.91 9.34 -17.83
C THR A 92 7.55 10.00 -17.58
N ILE A 93 6.82 9.54 -16.56
CA ILE A 93 5.51 10.11 -16.21
C ILE A 93 5.65 11.52 -15.61
N GLY A 94 6.70 11.76 -14.81
CA GLY A 94 7.02 13.08 -14.29
C GLY A 94 6.03 13.62 -13.25
N VAL A 95 5.29 12.75 -12.56
CA VAL A 95 4.39 13.12 -11.46
C VAL A 95 4.81 12.44 -10.15
N PRO A 96 4.69 13.11 -9.00
CA PRO A 96 5.03 12.50 -7.72
C PRO A 96 3.96 11.48 -7.33
N LEU A 97 4.32 10.20 -7.38
CA LEU A 97 3.53 9.07 -6.88
C LEU A 97 4.16 8.51 -5.60
N GLY A 98 3.37 7.79 -4.80
CA GLY A 98 3.83 7.16 -3.56
C GLY A 98 4.94 6.13 -3.78
N GLY A 99 5.74 5.93 -2.73
CA GLY A 99 6.77 4.90 -2.68
C GLY A 99 6.18 3.49 -2.66
N GLY A 100 7.04 2.47 -2.79
CA GLY A 100 6.59 1.13 -3.15
C GLY A 100 6.13 0.19 -2.03
N GLY A 101 5.83 0.69 -0.83
CA GLY A 101 5.71 -0.16 0.35
C GLY A 101 6.95 -1.03 0.57
N HIS A 102 6.83 -2.12 1.32
CA HIS A 102 7.90 -3.11 1.43
C HIS A 102 7.79 -4.19 0.34
N HIS A 103 7.80 -3.80 -0.95
CA HIS A 103 7.56 -4.70 -2.11
C HIS A 103 8.37 -6.01 -2.08
N ARG A 104 9.64 -5.96 -1.67
CA ARG A 104 10.49 -7.15 -1.49
C ARG A 104 9.95 -8.15 -0.45
N LEU A 105 9.45 -7.64 0.68
CA LEU A 105 8.82 -8.47 1.72
C LEU A 105 7.50 -9.04 1.22
N LEU A 106 6.70 -8.25 0.50
CA LEU A 106 5.44 -8.72 -0.07
C LEU A 106 5.64 -9.82 -1.12
N TYR A 107 6.65 -9.70 -1.98
CA TYR A 107 7.03 -10.76 -2.91
C TYR A 107 7.40 -12.04 -2.13
N PHE A 108 8.31 -11.92 -1.16
CA PHE A 108 8.75 -13.03 -0.33
C PHE A 108 7.59 -13.74 0.38
N LEU A 109 6.74 -12.98 1.08
CA LEU A 109 5.60 -13.54 1.82
C LEU A 109 4.61 -14.22 0.88
N THR A 110 4.33 -13.63 -0.29
CA THR A 110 3.44 -14.23 -1.28
C THR A 110 4.01 -15.54 -1.83
N ARG A 111 5.32 -15.60 -2.12
CA ARG A 111 5.99 -16.86 -2.51
C ARG A 111 6.00 -17.90 -1.39
N LEU A 112 6.19 -17.47 -0.14
CA LEU A 112 6.27 -18.34 1.02
C LEU A 112 4.93 -18.97 1.38
N THR A 113 3.86 -18.18 1.41
CA THR A 113 2.54 -18.62 1.90
C THR A 113 1.61 -19.13 0.79
N THR A 114 1.97 -18.92 -0.47
CA THR A 114 1.18 -19.33 -1.64
C THR A 114 -0.31 -18.97 -1.49
N PRO A 115 -0.65 -17.68 -1.24
CA PRO A 115 -2.00 -17.31 -0.86
C PRO A 115 -2.97 -17.44 -2.05
N GLU A 116 -4.15 -18.01 -1.81
CA GLU A 116 -5.23 -18.08 -2.81
C GLU A 116 -5.82 -16.69 -3.11
N THR A 117 -5.99 -15.87 -2.07
CA THR A 117 -6.49 -14.51 -2.19
C THR A 117 -5.59 -13.55 -1.43
N VAL A 118 -5.10 -12.53 -2.15
CA VAL A 118 -4.41 -11.38 -1.58
C VAL A 118 -5.32 -10.16 -1.68
N LEU A 119 -5.52 -9.46 -0.56
CA LEU A 119 -6.15 -8.15 -0.52
C LEU A 119 -5.09 -7.08 -0.30
N GLU A 120 -5.19 -5.97 -1.03
CA GLU A 120 -4.34 -4.79 -0.87
C GLU A 120 -5.20 -3.52 -0.79
N THR A 121 -4.78 -2.57 0.04
CA THR A 121 -5.29 -1.19 -0.01
C THR A 121 -4.13 -0.20 -0.17
N GLY A 122 -4.27 0.75 -1.09
CA GLY A 122 -3.21 1.70 -1.46
C GLY A 122 -2.26 1.11 -2.49
N VAL A 123 -2.60 1.25 -3.77
CA VAL A 123 -1.81 0.76 -4.91
C VAL A 123 -0.78 1.80 -5.34
N ALA A 124 -1.17 3.07 -5.39
CA ALA A 124 -0.35 4.15 -5.94
C ALA A 124 0.25 3.76 -7.30
N ALA A 125 1.58 3.82 -7.46
CA ALA A 125 2.23 3.44 -8.71
C ALA A 125 2.14 1.93 -9.03
N GLY A 126 1.91 1.07 -8.03
CA GLY A 126 1.76 -0.38 -8.19
C GLY A 126 3.00 -1.22 -7.90
N TRP A 127 3.93 -0.74 -7.07
CA TRP A 127 5.13 -1.50 -6.67
C TRP A 127 4.78 -2.79 -5.92
N SER A 128 3.96 -2.65 -4.88
CA SER A 128 3.45 -3.75 -4.08
C SER A 128 2.55 -4.68 -4.90
N SER A 129 1.71 -4.12 -5.77
CA SER A 129 0.89 -4.92 -6.68
C SER A 129 1.75 -5.72 -7.67
N ALA A 130 2.82 -5.13 -8.22
CA ALA A 130 3.76 -5.85 -9.09
C ALA A 130 4.49 -6.97 -8.35
N ALA A 131 4.89 -6.75 -7.09
CA ALA A 131 5.48 -7.77 -6.24
C ALA A 131 4.55 -8.96 -6.05
N VAL A 132 3.32 -8.69 -5.60
CA VAL A 132 2.34 -9.73 -5.32
C VAL A 132 1.95 -10.46 -6.60
N LEU A 133 1.62 -9.76 -7.68
CA LEU A 133 1.21 -10.39 -8.94
C LEU A 133 2.32 -11.23 -9.55
N THR A 134 3.58 -10.77 -9.50
CA THR A 134 4.70 -11.59 -9.99
C THR A 134 4.84 -12.85 -9.14
N ALA A 135 4.77 -12.73 -7.81
CA ALA A 135 4.87 -13.87 -6.92
C ALA A 135 3.71 -14.88 -7.10
N LEU A 136 2.46 -14.41 -7.26
CA LEU A 136 1.30 -15.26 -7.56
C LEU A 136 1.47 -15.99 -8.90
N ALA A 137 1.94 -15.27 -9.94
CA ALA A 137 2.22 -15.88 -11.23
C ALA A 137 3.29 -16.97 -11.12
N THR A 138 4.36 -16.75 -10.35
CA THR A 138 5.39 -17.77 -10.12
C THR A 138 4.91 -18.94 -9.27
N ASN A 139 3.99 -18.71 -8.34
CA ASN A 139 3.30 -19.79 -7.61
C ASN A 139 2.31 -20.57 -8.50
N GLY A 140 1.93 -20.03 -9.66
CA GLY A 140 0.94 -20.61 -10.56
C GLY A 140 -0.50 -20.59 -10.04
N SER A 141 -0.79 -19.82 -8.99
CA SER A 141 -2.11 -19.76 -8.37
C SER A 141 -2.36 -18.46 -7.60
N GLY A 142 -3.65 -18.22 -7.32
CA GLY A 142 -4.14 -17.11 -6.51
C GLY A 142 -4.52 -15.87 -7.30
N SER A 143 -5.11 -14.89 -6.60
CA SER A 143 -5.58 -13.63 -7.19
C SER A 143 -5.30 -12.42 -6.29
N LEU A 144 -5.04 -11.28 -6.91
CA LEU A 144 -4.89 -10.00 -6.20
C LEU A 144 -6.16 -9.16 -6.35
N TRP A 145 -6.66 -8.67 -5.22
CA TRP A 145 -7.74 -7.70 -5.13
C TRP A 145 -7.20 -6.42 -4.52
N SER A 146 -7.29 -5.31 -5.24
CA SER A 146 -6.71 -4.05 -4.78
C SER A 146 -7.75 -2.93 -4.70
N SER A 147 -7.70 -2.18 -3.61
CA SER A 147 -8.41 -0.93 -3.41
C SER A 147 -7.44 0.24 -3.54
N ASP A 148 -7.76 1.22 -4.37
CA ASP A 148 -7.05 2.50 -4.41
C ASP A 148 -8.04 3.68 -4.43
N PHE A 149 -7.54 4.85 -4.04
CA PHE A 149 -8.17 6.12 -4.32
C PHE A 149 -7.16 7.03 -5.04
N PRO A 150 -7.31 7.23 -6.37
CA PRO A 150 -6.32 7.91 -7.18
C PRO A 150 -5.95 9.29 -6.64
N TYR A 151 -4.72 9.73 -6.89
CA TYR A 151 -4.21 11.04 -6.45
C TYR A 151 -5.02 12.20 -7.06
N PHE A 152 -6.11 12.58 -6.42
CA PHE A 152 -7.08 13.61 -6.86
C PHE A 152 -6.51 15.02 -7.08
N ARG A 153 -5.23 15.24 -6.77
CA ARG A 153 -4.48 16.46 -7.10
C ARG A 153 -3.96 16.45 -8.55
N LEU A 154 -3.90 15.29 -9.18
CA LEU A 154 -3.46 15.10 -10.57
C LEU A 154 -4.65 15.17 -11.54
N GLU A 155 -4.34 15.46 -12.79
CA GLU A 155 -5.29 15.37 -13.89
C GLU A 155 -5.42 13.92 -14.34
N ASN A 156 -6.66 13.45 -14.53
CA ASN A 156 -7.01 12.07 -14.89
C ASN A 156 -6.24 11.04 -14.05
N PRO A 157 -6.34 11.11 -12.71
CA PRO A 157 -5.43 10.43 -11.80
C PRO A 157 -5.47 8.89 -11.89
N GLU A 158 -6.56 8.32 -12.40
CA GLU A 158 -6.74 6.88 -12.60
C GLU A 158 -5.63 6.28 -13.47
N ARG A 159 -5.12 7.02 -14.46
CA ARG A 159 -4.12 6.53 -15.41
C ARG A 159 -2.77 6.18 -14.79
N TYR A 160 -2.51 6.66 -13.57
CA TYR A 160 -1.25 6.45 -12.88
C TYR A 160 -1.30 5.27 -11.90
N VAL A 161 -2.51 4.80 -11.57
CA VAL A 161 -2.66 3.71 -10.61
C VAL A 161 -2.18 2.42 -11.26
N GLY A 162 -1.19 1.77 -10.65
CA GLY A 162 -0.63 0.55 -11.22
C GLY A 162 0.27 0.74 -12.44
N CYS A 163 0.73 1.96 -12.72
CA CYS A 163 1.50 2.25 -13.93
C CYS A 163 2.83 1.49 -14.04
N VAL A 164 3.39 0.98 -12.92
CA VAL A 164 4.60 0.13 -12.95
C VAL A 164 4.29 -1.36 -13.03
N VAL A 165 3.02 -1.78 -12.97
CA VAL A 165 2.62 -3.18 -13.09
C VAL A 165 2.67 -3.61 -14.56
N PRO A 166 3.47 -4.64 -14.91
CA PRO A 166 3.53 -5.18 -16.28
C PRO A 166 2.17 -5.64 -16.80
N ASP A 167 1.89 -5.38 -18.08
CA ASP A 167 0.62 -5.75 -18.74
C ASP A 167 0.32 -7.25 -18.65
N ALA A 168 1.34 -8.10 -18.77
CA ALA A 168 1.23 -9.55 -18.70
C ALA A 168 0.73 -10.09 -17.35
N LEU A 169 0.83 -9.29 -16.28
CA LEU A 169 0.42 -9.68 -14.93
C LEU A 169 -1.00 -9.22 -14.58
N ARG A 170 -1.66 -8.45 -15.45
CA ARG A 170 -2.96 -7.82 -15.12
C ARG A 170 -4.15 -8.78 -15.16
N GLU A 171 -4.02 -9.95 -15.78
CA GLU A 171 -5.11 -10.93 -15.85
C GLU A 171 -5.54 -11.42 -14.46
N GLY A 172 -4.59 -11.61 -13.53
CA GLY A 172 -4.86 -12.00 -12.14
C GLY A 172 -5.23 -10.85 -11.20
N TRP A 173 -5.45 -9.64 -11.72
CA TRP A 173 -5.60 -8.43 -10.93
C TRP A 173 -6.99 -7.80 -10.98
N ASN A 174 -7.63 -7.70 -9.82
CA ASN A 174 -8.93 -7.08 -9.63
C ASN A 174 -8.77 -5.70 -8.95
N LEU A 175 -8.65 -4.63 -9.75
CA LEU A 175 -8.38 -3.27 -9.28
C LEU A 175 -9.65 -2.41 -9.17
N TYR A 176 -9.87 -1.80 -8.00
CA TYR A 176 -10.99 -0.90 -7.71
C TYR A 176 -10.51 0.49 -7.29
N LEU A 177 -11.11 1.56 -7.83
CA LEU A 177 -10.58 2.94 -7.72
C LEU A 177 -11.50 3.93 -6.98
N LYS A 178 -12.41 3.46 -6.12
CA LYS A 178 -13.38 4.29 -5.39
C LYS A 178 -13.00 4.55 -3.92
N GLY A 179 -11.81 4.10 -3.49
CA GLY A 179 -11.32 4.14 -2.11
C GLY A 179 -11.96 3.11 -1.17
N ASP A 180 -11.27 2.80 -0.06
CA ASP A 180 -11.53 1.60 0.75
C ASP A 180 -12.96 1.43 1.22
N ARG A 181 -13.64 2.51 1.63
CA ARG A 181 -15.04 2.40 2.10
C ARG A 181 -16.00 1.87 1.04
N SER A 182 -15.77 2.26 -0.21
CA SER A 182 -16.60 1.82 -1.34
C SER A 182 -16.07 0.51 -1.90
N ASN A 183 -14.74 0.42 -2.06
CA ASN A 183 -14.08 -0.72 -2.67
C ASN A 183 -14.19 -1.98 -1.81
N LEU A 184 -13.94 -1.91 -0.50
CA LEU A 184 -14.02 -3.09 0.37
C LEU A 184 -15.45 -3.65 0.43
N ALA A 185 -16.47 -2.78 0.40
CA ALA A 185 -17.87 -3.21 0.31
C ALA A 185 -18.18 -3.95 -1.00
N GLU A 186 -17.42 -3.70 -2.07
CA GLU A 186 -17.56 -4.36 -3.37
C GLU A 186 -16.67 -5.62 -3.50
N ILE A 187 -15.47 -5.60 -2.92
CA ILE A 187 -14.47 -6.66 -3.01
C ILE A 187 -14.81 -7.84 -2.09
N LEU A 188 -15.11 -7.56 -0.81
CA LEU A 188 -15.23 -8.60 0.23
C LEU A 188 -16.29 -9.68 -0.07
N PRO A 189 -17.45 -9.36 -0.68
CA PRO A 189 -18.42 -10.38 -1.09
C PRO A 189 -17.97 -11.27 -2.26
N ARG A 190 -16.84 -10.96 -2.92
CA ARG A 190 -16.40 -11.58 -4.18
C ARG A 190 -15.04 -12.29 -4.08
N CYS A 191 -14.14 -11.81 -3.21
CA CYS A 191 -12.74 -12.25 -3.20
C CYS A 191 -12.50 -13.59 -2.47
N GLY A 192 -13.51 -14.12 -1.77
CA GLY A 192 -13.32 -15.29 -0.91
C GLY A 192 -12.45 -14.98 0.33
N PRO A 193 -12.05 -16.02 1.09
CA PRO A 193 -11.21 -15.88 2.28
C PRO A 193 -9.83 -15.29 1.94
N ILE A 194 -9.38 -14.32 2.71
CA ILE A 194 -8.13 -13.58 2.49
C ILE A 194 -7.01 -14.24 3.27
N SER A 195 -5.93 -14.64 2.57
CA SER A 195 -4.75 -15.28 3.18
C SER A 195 -3.56 -14.34 3.32
N LEU A 196 -3.55 -13.22 2.58
CA LEU A 196 -2.59 -12.15 2.78
C LEU A 196 -3.31 -10.80 2.63
N PHE A 197 -3.11 -9.90 3.61
CA PHE A 197 -3.66 -8.55 3.57
C PHE A 197 -2.55 -7.50 3.70
N HIS A 198 -2.41 -6.66 2.67
CA HIS A 198 -1.50 -5.51 2.66
C HIS A 198 -2.28 -4.19 2.85
N TYR A 199 -1.89 -3.39 3.86
CA TYR A 199 -2.51 -2.11 4.17
C TYR A 199 -1.54 -0.93 3.99
N ASP A 200 -1.78 -0.09 2.98
CA ASP A 200 -0.97 1.08 2.62
C ASP A 200 -1.82 2.32 2.22
N SER A 201 -3.10 2.37 2.61
CA SER A 201 -4.06 3.37 2.14
C SER A 201 -4.25 4.60 3.07
N ASP A 202 -5.33 4.63 3.87
CA ASP A 202 -5.68 5.74 4.75
C ASP A 202 -4.87 5.67 6.06
N LYS A 203 -3.83 6.50 6.14
CA LYS A 203 -2.91 6.53 7.28
C LYS A 203 -3.53 7.08 8.58
N SER A 204 -4.78 7.52 8.57
CA SER A 204 -5.47 7.92 9.80
C SER A 204 -5.81 6.73 10.67
N TYR A 205 -5.87 6.96 11.99
CA TYR A 205 -6.31 5.97 12.97
C TYR A 205 -7.69 5.39 12.60
N ASP A 206 -8.66 6.25 12.27
CA ASP A 206 -10.02 5.83 11.86
C ASP A 206 -10.03 5.04 10.54
N GLY A 207 -9.12 5.37 9.61
CA GLY A 207 -8.97 4.66 8.35
C GLY A 207 -8.51 3.22 8.57
N ARG A 208 -7.46 3.06 9.37
CA ARG A 208 -6.92 1.76 9.76
C ARG A 208 -7.92 0.91 10.53
N THR A 209 -8.59 1.49 11.53
CA THR A 209 -9.66 0.82 12.27
C THR A 209 -10.77 0.35 11.33
N PHE A 210 -11.25 1.22 10.44
CA PHE A 210 -12.29 0.85 9.49
C PHE A 210 -11.87 -0.33 8.61
N ALA A 211 -10.67 -0.29 8.04
CA ALA A 211 -10.22 -1.34 7.14
C ALA A 211 -10.05 -2.68 7.86
N MET A 212 -9.42 -2.70 9.03
CA MET A 212 -9.29 -3.94 9.81
C MET A 212 -10.63 -4.50 10.25
N ASP A 213 -11.54 -3.65 10.72
CA ASP A 213 -12.89 -4.09 11.11
C ASP A 213 -13.66 -4.67 9.91
N ALA A 214 -13.52 -4.06 8.72
CA ALA A 214 -14.19 -4.52 7.51
C ALA A 214 -13.69 -5.90 7.06
N VAL A 215 -12.38 -6.14 7.12
CA VAL A 215 -11.79 -7.41 6.65
C VAL A 215 -11.84 -8.52 7.70
N ALA A 216 -12.06 -8.22 8.97
CA ALA A 216 -11.87 -9.14 10.11
C ALA A 216 -12.53 -10.52 9.93
N THR A 217 -13.75 -10.57 9.40
CA THR A 217 -14.50 -11.83 9.20
C THR A 217 -14.18 -12.55 7.89
N HIS A 218 -13.32 -11.96 7.06
CA HIS A 218 -12.91 -12.49 5.75
C HIS A 218 -11.49 -13.05 5.79
N LEU A 219 -10.73 -12.84 6.86
CA LEU A 219 -9.38 -13.36 7.01
C LEU A 219 -9.39 -14.85 7.30
N THR A 220 -8.48 -15.61 6.69
CA THR A 220 -8.19 -16.98 7.13
C THR A 220 -7.51 -16.98 8.50
N PRO A 221 -7.56 -18.10 9.26
CA PRO A 221 -6.85 -18.20 10.53
C PRO A 221 -5.33 -17.98 10.41
N GLU A 222 -4.74 -18.37 9.28
CA GLU A 222 -3.33 -18.26 8.95
C GLU A 222 -2.98 -16.96 8.20
N CYS A 223 -3.93 -16.03 8.06
CA CYS A 223 -3.74 -14.82 7.27
C CYS A 223 -2.54 -14.00 7.76
N VAL A 224 -1.68 -13.62 6.82
CA VAL A 224 -0.57 -12.69 7.07
C VAL A 224 -1.02 -11.27 6.76
N ILE A 225 -0.82 -10.35 7.70
CA ILE A 225 -1.19 -8.95 7.57
C ILE A 225 0.09 -8.11 7.58
N VAL A 226 0.26 -7.28 6.56
CA VAL A 226 1.35 -6.30 6.43
C VAL A 226 0.76 -4.90 6.45
N CYS A 227 1.26 -4.03 7.34
CA CYS A 227 0.79 -2.66 7.50
C CYS A 227 1.94 -1.68 7.30
N ASP A 228 1.84 -0.80 6.31
CA ASP A 228 2.83 0.23 6.03
C ASP A 228 2.59 1.52 6.85
N ASP A 229 3.69 2.25 7.10
CA ASP A 229 3.75 3.50 7.87
C ASP A 229 3.17 3.37 9.30
N ILE A 230 3.54 2.30 10.02
CA ILE A 230 3.06 2.10 11.40
C ILE A 230 3.54 3.20 12.35
N ASP A 231 4.55 3.98 11.94
CA ASP A 231 5.08 5.13 12.65
C ASP A 231 4.25 6.42 12.49
N ASP A 232 3.23 6.46 11.62
CA ASP A 232 2.43 7.67 11.40
C ASP A 232 1.51 8.01 12.60
N ASN A 233 1.12 7.01 13.38
CA ASN A 233 0.39 7.13 14.65
C ASN A 233 0.34 5.78 15.37
N THR A 234 -0.11 5.78 16.63
CA THR A 234 -0.07 4.62 17.53
C THR A 234 -1.04 3.49 17.17
N TRP A 235 -1.81 3.60 16.08
CA TRP A 235 -2.86 2.63 15.75
C TRP A 235 -2.35 1.19 15.70
N PHE A 236 -1.22 0.94 15.04
CA PHE A 236 -0.72 -0.43 14.88
C PHE A 236 -0.34 -1.04 16.22
N ARG A 237 0.41 -0.29 17.05
CA ARG A 237 0.71 -0.66 18.44
C ARG A 237 -0.55 -0.99 19.21
N ASP A 238 -1.50 -0.06 19.27
CA ASP A 238 -2.71 -0.22 20.06
C ASP A 238 -3.51 -1.46 19.61
N TRP A 239 -3.55 -1.69 18.29
CA TRP A 239 -4.21 -2.84 17.69
C TRP A 239 -3.53 -4.17 18.03
N VAL A 240 -2.21 -4.29 17.85
CA VAL A 240 -1.49 -5.55 18.14
C VAL A 240 -1.48 -5.88 19.63
N LEU A 241 -1.35 -4.86 20.51
CA LEU A 241 -1.40 -5.06 21.95
C LEU A 241 -2.79 -5.50 22.43
N LYS A 242 -3.86 -4.93 21.86
CA LYS A 242 -5.24 -5.31 22.18
C LYS A 242 -5.59 -6.71 21.67
N ARG A 243 -5.16 -7.04 20.45
CA ARG A 243 -5.40 -8.36 19.83
C ARG A 243 -4.62 -9.47 20.54
N GLY A 244 -3.39 -9.17 20.96
CA GLY A 244 -2.42 -10.17 21.39
C GLY A 244 -1.90 -11.02 20.23
N GLY A 245 -1.03 -11.97 20.55
CA GLY A 245 -0.35 -12.83 19.58
C GLY A 245 0.95 -12.23 19.03
N ALA A 246 1.61 -12.99 18.16
CA ALA A 246 2.87 -12.59 17.56
C ALA A 246 2.68 -11.46 16.53
N TYR A 247 3.60 -10.50 16.58
CA TYR A 247 3.75 -9.43 15.60
C TYR A 247 5.24 -9.13 15.44
N ARG A 248 5.59 -8.48 14.33
CA ARG A 248 6.94 -8.05 13.99
C ARG A 248 6.93 -6.62 13.47
N VAL A 249 8.04 -5.93 13.64
CA VAL A 249 8.24 -4.56 13.16
C VAL A 249 9.54 -4.51 12.38
N PHE A 250 9.51 -3.99 11.17
CA PHE A 250 10.67 -3.85 10.30
C PHE A 250 10.90 -2.38 9.94
N GLU A 251 12.16 -1.95 9.91
CA GLU A 251 12.54 -0.64 9.39
C GLU A 251 12.67 -0.68 7.86
N ARG A 252 12.19 0.36 7.18
CA ARG A 252 12.31 0.57 5.73
C ARG A 252 12.52 2.05 5.45
N GLY A 253 13.76 2.46 5.15
CA GLY A 253 14.06 3.81 4.67
C GLY A 253 13.60 4.93 5.62
N GLY A 254 13.77 4.74 6.92
CA GLY A 254 13.32 5.67 7.96
C GLY A 254 11.81 5.64 8.25
N LYS A 255 11.09 4.65 7.71
CA LYS A 255 9.71 4.29 8.00
C LYS A 255 9.62 2.90 8.61
N TYR A 256 8.47 2.56 9.17
CA TYR A 256 8.28 1.24 9.79
C TYR A 256 7.10 0.49 9.19
N VAL A 257 7.28 -0.83 9.09
CA VAL A 257 6.29 -1.78 8.58
C VAL A 257 5.98 -2.80 9.66
N GLY A 258 4.69 -3.03 9.89
CA GLY A 258 4.22 -4.03 10.84
C GLY A 258 3.79 -5.30 10.13
N LEU A 259 4.11 -6.45 10.72
CA LEU A 259 3.67 -7.76 10.26
C LEU A 259 2.96 -8.52 11.38
N VAL A 260 1.83 -9.13 11.07
CA VAL A 260 1.04 -9.99 11.98
C VAL A 260 0.72 -11.29 11.26
N GLY A 261 0.81 -12.40 11.98
CA GLY A 261 0.78 -13.74 11.38
C GLY A 261 2.19 -14.22 11.04
N LEU A 262 2.31 -15.50 10.70
CA LEU A 262 3.54 -16.31 10.65
C LEU A 262 4.15 -16.62 12.03
#